data_AF-A0A2N0RTB0-F1
#
_entry.id   AF-A0A2N0RTB0-F1
#
_cell.length_a   1.000
_cell.length_b   1.000
_cell.length_c   1.000
_cell.angle_alpha   90.00
_cell.angle_beta   90.00
_cell.angle_gamma   90.00
#
_symmetry.space_group_name_H-M   'P 1'
#
loop_
_entity.id
_entity.type
_entity.pdbx_description
1 polymer ?
#
loop_
_entity_poly.entity_id
_entity_poly.type
_entity_poly.pdbx_seq_one_letter_code
_entity_poly.pdbx_strand_id
1 'polypeptide(L)'
;MELANTKNEKFFDPTPRLKSSPIPIKFISFNKFDLNCIYCGEKYFETLLCHDQKYCKKCLSRYINDITDDNIYLDIYYTMALECNQHEISKTKDPQSIQECCRNCIRVLCFKQIIGYFDKYHILYNKVIESERHCKLCGKSLDERTTVKQLRLCSDCYLISFECVESTMFKKQVSILYLPWWHNNLCCINCSSRLIFILECQKYCKNCLVFYIGCRYCLTTNIIFGITGKTQCRKCKRISLTLCSNADCYLIDFFLNNMIYYNLDFGHDIANSIDKYFVPETLLNSIFKNVRIVKLVKWIPYSQFTDVKEMTKGGYGIIYKASWLINNETVILKRFENSKNNIKYFLNELKSNQLINKVNNYIIQIYGFTKDPELEDYILIYMEYASKGDLHKYLQNNFTNITWKNHKLRILRRISAGLDNIHDNKFIHRDFHSGNILLDVFQWKIGDLGLSQSENSESSNNEIYGVIPYIAPEIFKG
;
A
#
# COMPACT_ATOMS: atom_id res chain seq x y z
N MET A 1 -0.57 -15.58 -25.85
CA MET A 1 -1.82 -14.80 -25.95
C MET A 1 -1.44 -13.37 -25.69
N GLU A 2 -1.67 -12.47 -26.64
CA GLU A 2 -1.10 -11.10 -26.64
C GLU A 2 -1.33 -10.40 -25.31
N LEU A 3 -0.27 -10.23 -24.54
CA LEU A 3 -0.24 -9.25 -23.48
C LEU A 3 -0.19 -7.89 -24.18
N ALA A 4 -1.24 -7.11 -23.99
CA ALA A 4 -1.26 -5.70 -24.36
C ALA A 4 -0.27 -4.93 -23.47
N ASN A 5 1.01 -5.14 -23.71
CA ASN A 5 2.08 -4.26 -23.27
C ASN A 5 2.62 -3.61 -24.54
N THR A 6 2.10 -2.43 -24.88
CA THR A 6 2.86 -1.26 -25.34
C THR A 6 1.96 -0.27 -26.09
N LYS A 7 1.70 0.86 -25.42
CA LYS A 7 1.55 2.20 -26.02
C LYS A 7 0.38 2.51 -26.97
N ASN A 8 -0.52 1.61 -27.35
CA ASN A 8 -1.62 2.00 -28.27
C ASN A 8 -2.91 1.14 -28.25
N GLU A 9 -3.54 0.92 -27.10
CA GLU A 9 -4.96 0.51 -27.08
C GLU A 9 -5.81 1.51 -26.32
N LYS A 10 -6.56 2.32 -27.07
CA LYS A 10 -7.46 3.35 -26.51
C LYS A 10 -8.59 2.78 -25.64
N PHE A 11 -8.81 1.46 -25.59
CA PHE A 11 -9.88 0.86 -24.79
C PHE A 11 -9.54 -0.54 -24.26
N PHE A 12 -9.06 -0.61 -23.01
CA PHE A 12 -9.05 -1.84 -22.22
C PHE A 12 -10.35 -1.96 -21.39
N ASP A 13 -11.12 -3.04 -21.58
CA ASP A 13 -12.28 -3.39 -20.76
C ASP A 13 -11.95 -4.61 -19.88
N PRO A 14 -11.90 -4.47 -18.54
CA PRO A 14 -11.67 -5.59 -17.62
C PRO A 14 -12.70 -6.72 -17.73
N THR A 15 -13.94 -6.45 -18.15
CA THR A 15 -15.00 -7.45 -18.24
C THR A 15 -15.81 -7.25 -19.53
N PRO A 16 -15.22 -7.53 -20.71
CA PRO A 16 -15.76 -7.13 -22.01
C PRO A 16 -17.10 -7.79 -22.35
N ARG A 17 -17.44 -8.88 -21.66
CA ARG A 17 -18.70 -9.62 -21.84
C ARG A 17 -19.82 -9.17 -20.88
N LEU A 18 -19.53 -8.26 -19.97
CA LEU A 18 -20.51 -7.66 -19.08
C LEU A 18 -20.69 -6.18 -19.48
N LYS A 19 -21.88 -5.60 -19.34
CA LYS A 19 -22.04 -4.14 -19.46
C LYS A 19 -21.74 -3.45 -18.13
N SER A 20 -21.52 -2.14 -18.15
CA SER A 20 -21.53 -1.35 -16.92
C SER A 20 -22.97 -1.05 -16.55
N SER A 21 -23.35 -1.27 -15.30
CA SER A 21 -24.70 -0.98 -14.83
C SER A 21 -25.04 0.50 -15.02
N PRO A 22 -26.29 0.85 -15.39
CA PRO A 22 -26.74 2.23 -15.48
C PRO A 22 -26.88 2.89 -14.09
N ILE A 23 -27.12 2.08 -13.05
CA ILE A 23 -27.29 2.52 -11.66
C ILE A 23 -26.22 1.89 -10.74
N PRO A 24 -25.89 2.49 -9.58
CA PRO A 24 -24.92 1.91 -8.67
C PRO A 24 -25.40 0.57 -8.07
N ILE A 25 -24.51 -0.42 -8.00
CA ILE A 25 -24.75 -1.70 -7.32
C ILE A 25 -24.54 -1.50 -5.80
N LYS A 26 -25.64 -1.20 -5.12
CA LYS A 26 -25.68 -0.83 -3.69
C LYS A 26 -25.86 -2.00 -2.74
N PHE A 27 -26.15 -3.20 -3.25
CA PHE A 27 -26.50 -4.34 -2.42
C PHE A 27 -25.31 -5.21 -1.98
N ILE A 28 -24.07 -4.87 -2.36
CA ILE A 28 -22.84 -5.58 -1.95
C ILE A 28 -21.99 -4.63 -1.09
N SER A 29 -21.32 -5.10 -0.03
CA SER A 29 -20.36 -4.24 0.69
C SER A 29 -18.95 -4.29 0.08
N PHE A 30 -18.19 -3.19 0.19
CA PHE A 30 -16.73 -3.18 -0.05
C PHE A 30 -15.92 -3.70 1.14
N ASN A 31 -16.59 -4.00 2.25
CA ASN A 31 -16.07 -4.66 3.44
C ASN A 31 -16.87 -5.93 3.73
N LYS A 32 -16.25 -7.11 3.59
CA LYS A 32 -16.92 -8.40 3.82
C LYS A 32 -17.45 -8.61 5.26
N PHE A 33 -16.98 -7.82 6.22
CA PHE A 33 -17.38 -7.90 7.63
C PHE A 33 -18.54 -6.98 8.00
N ASP A 34 -19.03 -6.15 7.08
CA ASP A 34 -20.22 -5.34 7.38
C ASP A 34 -21.41 -6.27 7.67
N LEU A 35 -22.05 -6.04 8.81
CA LEU A 35 -23.22 -6.81 9.22
C LEU A 35 -24.51 -6.23 8.63
N ASN A 36 -24.58 -4.90 8.53
CA ASN A 36 -25.75 -4.17 8.07
C ASN A 36 -25.43 -3.39 6.79
N CYS A 37 -26.43 -3.33 5.91
CA CYS A 37 -26.38 -2.58 4.67
C CYS A 37 -26.28 -1.09 4.98
N ILE A 38 -25.18 -0.49 4.54
CA ILE A 38 -24.89 0.94 4.68
C ILE A 38 -25.91 1.86 4.00
N TYR A 39 -26.77 1.33 3.12
CA TYR A 39 -27.77 2.09 2.37
C TYR A 39 -29.19 2.01 2.94
N CYS A 40 -29.55 0.90 3.58
CA CYS A 40 -30.91 0.69 4.04
C CYS A 40 -31.01 0.17 5.48
N GLY A 41 -29.89 -0.01 6.18
CA GLY A 41 -29.81 -0.47 7.57
C GLY A 41 -30.07 -1.97 7.79
N GLU A 42 -30.70 -2.65 6.83
CA GLU A 42 -31.02 -4.09 6.93
C GLU A 42 -29.77 -4.97 7.00
N LYS A 43 -29.87 -6.10 7.69
CA LYS A 43 -28.79 -7.09 7.77
C LYS A 43 -28.43 -7.63 6.38
N TYR A 44 -27.13 -7.80 6.12
CA TYR A 44 -26.65 -8.52 4.94
C TYR A 44 -26.96 -10.02 5.06
N PHE A 45 -27.33 -10.64 3.95
CA PHE A 45 -27.52 -12.08 3.81
C PHE A 45 -26.26 -12.71 3.21
N GLU A 46 -25.80 -13.81 3.79
CA GLU A 46 -24.74 -14.63 3.20
C GLU A 46 -25.28 -15.39 1.99
N THR A 47 -24.43 -15.58 0.97
CA THR A 47 -24.81 -16.41 -0.18
C THR A 47 -24.84 -17.88 0.22
N LEU A 48 -25.70 -18.67 -0.43
CA LEU A 48 -25.96 -20.07 -0.01
C LEU A 48 -24.77 -21.01 -0.25
N LEU A 49 -23.95 -20.74 -1.26
CA LEU A 49 -22.90 -21.66 -1.70
C LEU A 49 -21.48 -21.12 -1.50
N CYS A 50 -21.30 -19.80 -1.59
CA CYS A 50 -20.00 -19.14 -1.43
C CYS A 50 -19.89 -18.43 -0.08
N HIS A 51 -19.11 -19.03 0.84
CA HIS A 51 -18.72 -18.38 2.08
C HIS A 51 -17.95 -17.09 1.80
N ASP A 52 -18.03 -16.14 2.74
CA ASP A 52 -17.49 -14.77 2.63
C ASP A 52 -18.16 -13.82 1.63
N GLN A 53 -19.22 -14.26 0.94
CA GLN A 53 -20.03 -13.39 0.09
C GLN A 53 -21.33 -13.00 0.78
N LYS A 54 -21.63 -11.70 0.76
CA LYS A 54 -22.80 -11.09 1.41
C LYS A 54 -23.51 -10.10 0.50
N TYR A 55 -24.83 -10.06 0.58
CA TYR A 55 -25.64 -9.13 -0.18
C TYR A 55 -26.92 -8.70 0.56
N CYS A 56 -27.39 -7.49 0.29
CA CYS A 56 -28.60 -6.94 0.91
C CYS A 56 -29.80 -7.28 0.03
N LYS A 57 -30.71 -8.11 0.54
CA LYS A 57 -31.88 -8.57 -0.23
C LYS A 57 -32.80 -7.42 -0.65
N LYS A 58 -33.03 -6.44 0.23
CA LYS A 58 -33.86 -5.25 -0.04
C LYS A 58 -33.26 -4.37 -1.13
N CYS A 59 -31.95 -4.10 -1.06
CA CYS A 59 -31.27 -3.32 -2.09
C CYS A 59 -31.13 -4.08 -3.41
N LEU A 60 -31.00 -5.42 -3.39
CA LEU A 60 -30.99 -6.23 -4.61
C LEU A 60 -32.35 -6.17 -5.31
N SER A 61 -33.44 -6.33 -4.55
CA SER A 61 -34.80 -6.23 -5.09
C SER A 61 -35.07 -4.85 -5.73
N ARG A 62 -34.66 -3.77 -5.05
CA ARG A 62 -34.71 -2.41 -5.62
C ARG A 62 -33.88 -2.28 -6.89
N TYR A 63 -32.64 -2.78 -6.88
CA TYR A 63 -31.77 -2.73 -8.06
C TYR A 63 -32.37 -3.46 -9.27
N ILE A 64 -33.01 -4.61 -9.07
CA ILE A 64 -33.70 -5.34 -10.15
C ILE A 64 -34.91 -4.57 -10.67
N ASN A 65 -35.64 -3.85 -9.80
CA ASN A 65 -36.78 -3.02 -10.22
C ASN A 65 -36.35 -1.80 -11.06
N ASP A 66 -35.21 -1.23 -10.72
CA ASP A 66 -34.74 0.03 -11.29
C ASP A 66 -34.01 -0.17 -12.63
N ILE A 67 -33.65 -1.41 -12.99
CA ILE A 67 -33.08 -1.76 -14.29
C ILE A 67 -34.20 -2.07 -15.28
N THR A 68 -34.16 -1.39 -16.42
CA THR A 68 -35.21 -1.48 -17.45
C THR A 68 -34.76 -2.17 -18.73
N ASP A 69 -33.51 -2.62 -18.81
CA ASP A 69 -32.94 -3.28 -19.98
C ASP A 69 -32.48 -4.72 -19.68
N ASP A 70 -32.28 -5.49 -20.75
CA ASP A 70 -31.92 -6.91 -20.71
C ASP A 70 -30.40 -7.17 -20.75
N ASN A 71 -29.56 -6.16 -20.50
CA ASN A 71 -28.11 -6.35 -20.52
C ASN A 71 -27.64 -7.16 -19.30
N ILE A 72 -26.55 -7.91 -19.51
CA ILE A 72 -25.89 -8.67 -18.44
C ILE A 72 -24.91 -7.76 -17.69
N TYR A 73 -25.29 -7.40 -16.47
CA TYR A 73 -24.47 -6.58 -15.56
C TYR A 73 -23.72 -7.37 -14.50
N LEU A 74 -24.25 -8.54 -14.15
CA LEU A 74 -23.81 -9.37 -13.03
C LEU A 74 -23.61 -10.81 -13.53
N ASP A 75 -22.45 -11.40 -13.23
CA ASP A 75 -22.24 -12.84 -13.40
C ASP A 75 -22.49 -13.53 -12.05
N ILE A 76 -23.66 -14.17 -11.94
CA ILE A 76 -24.17 -14.76 -10.70
C ILE A 76 -24.75 -16.15 -10.92
N TYR A 77 -24.70 -16.94 -9.85
CA TYR A 77 -25.52 -18.13 -9.68
C TYR A 77 -26.62 -17.82 -8.68
N TYR A 78 -27.85 -18.18 -9.01
CA TYR A 78 -29.00 -18.01 -8.12
C TYR A 78 -29.92 -19.23 -8.19
N THR A 79 -30.81 -19.33 -7.22
CA THR A 79 -31.91 -20.29 -7.20
C THR A 79 -33.19 -19.56 -6.77
N MET A 80 -34.35 -20.12 -7.10
CA MET A 80 -35.63 -19.64 -6.61
C MET A 80 -36.10 -20.50 -5.44
N ALA A 81 -36.63 -19.87 -4.39
CA ALA A 81 -37.35 -20.59 -3.35
C ALA A 81 -38.61 -21.26 -3.96
N LEU A 82 -38.79 -22.56 -3.72
CA LEU A 82 -39.86 -23.40 -4.27
C LEU A 82 -41.28 -22.98 -3.81
N GLU A 83 -41.40 -22.19 -2.75
CA GLU A 83 -42.66 -21.84 -2.08
C GLU A 83 -43.14 -20.41 -2.40
N CYS A 84 -43.11 -20.00 -3.68
CA CYS A 84 -43.76 -18.76 -4.08
C CYS A 84 -45.22 -19.03 -4.47
N ASN A 85 -46.15 -18.82 -3.54
CA ASN A 85 -47.59 -18.99 -3.80
C ASN A 85 -48.22 -17.79 -4.55
N GLN A 86 -47.43 -16.78 -4.95
CA GLN A 86 -48.00 -15.53 -5.46
C GLN A 86 -48.11 -15.42 -6.99
N HIS A 87 -47.49 -16.28 -7.81
CA HIS A 87 -47.74 -16.29 -9.25
C HIS A 87 -47.43 -17.66 -9.88
N GLU A 88 -48.43 -18.27 -10.51
CA GLU A 88 -48.27 -19.34 -11.51
C GLU A 88 -47.57 -18.79 -12.76
N ILE A 89 -46.25 -18.59 -12.76
CA ILE A 89 -45.55 -18.20 -14.00
C ILE A 89 -44.28 -19.02 -14.20
N SER A 90 -44.37 -19.89 -15.22
CA SER A 90 -43.32 -20.56 -15.99
C SER A 90 -42.55 -21.72 -15.33
N LYS A 91 -43.22 -22.86 -15.14
CA LYS A 91 -42.55 -24.16 -14.93
C LYS A 91 -41.88 -24.74 -16.20
N THR A 92 -41.82 -24.00 -17.32
CA THR A 92 -41.46 -24.55 -18.64
C THR A 92 -40.24 -23.94 -19.32
N LYS A 93 -39.61 -22.88 -18.77
CA LYS A 93 -38.32 -22.35 -19.25
C LYS A 93 -37.46 -21.89 -18.07
N ASP A 94 -36.21 -22.33 -18.03
CA ASP A 94 -35.23 -21.79 -17.08
C ASP A 94 -34.97 -20.30 -17.41
N PRO A 95 -35.09 -19.38 -16.43
CA PRO A 95 -34.88 -17.95 -16.67
C PRO A 95 -33.44 -17.67 -17.08
N GLN A 96 -33.25 -16.86 -18.13
CA GLN A 96 -31.95 -16.52 -18.70
C GLN A 96 -31.26 -15.36 -17.97
N SER A 97 -32.03 -14.55 -17.24
CA SER A 97 -31.53 -13.40 -16.47
C SER A 97 -32.18 -13.27 -15.09
N ILE A 98 -31.53 -12.54 -14.18
CA ILE A 98 -32.11 -12.27 -12.85
C ILE A 98 -33.36 -11.38 -12.92
N GLN A 99 -33.51 -10.59 -13.99
CA GLN A 99 -34.69 -9.75 -14.22
C GLN A 99 -35.97 -10.59 -14.43
N GLU A 100 -35.84 -11.80 -14.97
CA GLU A 100 -36.96 -12.72 -15.26
C GLU A 100 -37.46 -13.47 -14.01
N CYS A 101 -36.77 -13.35 -12.87
CA CYS A 101 -37.06 -14.14 -11.68
C CYS A 101 -38.00 -13.43 -10.69
N CYS A 102 -38.76 -14.21 -9.92
CA CYS A 102 -39.60 -13.67 -8.84
C CYS A 102 -38.74 -12.99 -7.76
N ARG A 103 -38.92 -11.67 -7.62
CA ARG A 103 -38.04 -10.73 -6.91
C ARG A 103 -37.88 -11.03 -5.41
N ASN A 104 -38.88 -11.64 -4.79
CA ASN A 104 -38.84 -12.03 -3.37
C ASN A 104 -38.26 -13.43 -3.14
N CYS A 105 -38.15 -14.22 -4.20
CA CYS A 105 -37.79 -15.64 -4.15
C CYS A 105 -36.37 -15.92 -4.62
N ILE A 106 -35.69 -14.94 -5.22
CA ILE A 106 -34.28 -15.05 -5.62
C ILE A 106 -33.42 -15.21 -4.36
N ARG A 107 -32.68 -16.31 -4.32
CA ARG A 107 -31.55 -16.53 -3.40
C ARG A 107 -30.29 -16.62 -4.23
N VAL A 108 -29.32 -15.75 -3.94
CA VAL A 108 -28.03 -15.77 -4.63
C VAL A 108 -27.19 -16.90 -4.05
N LEU A 109 -26.74 -17.79 -4.92
CA LEU A 109 -25.83 -18.88 -4.59
C LEU A 109 -24.39 -18.36 -4.51
N CYS A 110 -23.97 -17.57 -5.50
CA CYS A 110 -22.62 -17.03 -5.59
C CYS A 110 -22.50 -15.90 -6.63
N PHE A 111 -21.63 -14.93 -6.39
CA PHE A 111 -21.20 -13.89 -7.33
C PHE A 111 -19.82 -14.24 -7.89
N LYS A 112 -19.66 -14.30 -9.22
CA LYS A 112 -18.33 -14.50 -9.86
C LYS A 112 -17.45 -13.27 -9.73
N GLN A 113 -18.03 -12.08 -9.73
CA GLN A 113 -17.33 -10.80 -9.56
C GLN A 113 -16.88 -10.52 -8.11
N ILE A 114 -17.03 -11.46 -7.17
CA ILE A 114 -16.58 -11.31 -5.78
C ILE A 114 -15.78 -12.56 -5.40
N ILE A 115 -14.67 -12.39 -4.69
CA ILE A 115 -13.90 -13.53 -4.18
C ILE A 115 -14.73 -14.26 -3.11
N GLY A 116 -14.77 -15.59 -3.17
CA GLY A 116 -15.47 -16.43 -2.18
C GLY A 116 -15.00 -17.89 -2.27
N TYR A 117 -15.32 -18.66 -1.22
CA TYR A 117 -14.95 -20.07 -1.10
C TYR A 117 -16.20 -20.95 -1.13
N PHE A 118 -16.15 -22.04 -1.87
CA PHE A 118 -17.26 -22.97 -1.96
C PHE A 118 -17.43 -23.81 -0.70
N ASP A 119 -18.67 -23.98 -0.27
CA ASP A 119 -19.04 -25.07 0.63
C ASP A 119 -19.19 -26.38 -0.15
N LYS A 120 -18.23 -27.28 0.02
CA LYS A 120 -18.22 -28.58 -0.69
C LYS A 120 -19.33 -29.53 -0.24
N TYR A 121 -19.94 -29.29 0.92
CA TYR A 121 -20.96 -30.18 1.50
C TYR A 121 -22.37 -29.77 1.10
N HIS A 122 -22.54 -28.64 0.40
CA HIS A 122 -23.84 -28.17 -0.01
C HIS A 122 -24.33 -28.94 -1.26
N ILE A 123 -25.59 -29.41 -1.25
CA ILE A 123 -26.18 -30.22 -2.35
C ILE A 123 -26.12 -29.50 -3.71
N LEU A 124 -26.18 -28.16 -3.70
CA LEU A 124 -26.10 -27.33 -4.89
C LEU A 124 -24.67 -27.18 -5.47
N TYR A 125 -23.64 -27.62 -4.75
CA TYR A 125 -22.24 -27.54 -5.20
C TYR A 125 -22.05 -28.27 -6.54
N ASN A 126 -22.52 -29.51 -6.64
CA ASN A 126 -22.37 -30.31 -7.86
C ASN A 126 -23.08 -29.66 -9.06
N LYS A 127 -24.27 -29.07 -8.85
CA LYS A 127 -25.00 -28.35 -9.91
C LYS A 127 -24.23 -27.14 -10.43
N VAL A 128 -23.61 -26.36 -9.52
CA VAL A 128 -22.81 -25.19 -9.91
C VAL A 128 -21.52 -25.63 -10.62
N ILE A 129 -20.83 -26.65 -10.12
CA ILE A 129 -19.60 -27.19 -10.74
C ILE A 129 -19.88 -27.79 -12.12
N GLU A 130 -20.98 -28.52 -12.30
CA GLU A 130 -21.40 -29.03 -13.62
C GLU A 130 -21.66 -27.87 -14.60
N SER A 131 -22.31 -26.81 -14.14
CA SER A 131 -22.52 -25.61 -14.96
C SER A 131 -21.24 -24.81 -15.24
N GLU A 132 -20.15 -25.05 -14.51
CA GLU A 132 -18.83 -24.45 -14.76
C GLU A 132 -18.01 -25.17 -15.82
N ARG A 133 -18.48 -26.30 -16.38
CA ARG A 133 -17.80 -26.97 -17.50
C ARG A 133 -17.57 -26.05 -18.70
N HIS A 134 -18.41 -25.03 -18.85
CA HIS A 134 -18.26 -23.98 -19.84
C HIS A 134 -18.37 -22.59 -19.20
N CYS A 135 -17.63 -21.61 -19.69
CA CYS A 135 -17.81 -20.23 -19.26
C CYS A 135 -19.17 -19.71 -19.75
N LYS A 136 -20.05 -19.28 -18.85
CA LYS A 136 -21.37 -18.72 -19.19
C LYS A 136 -21.32 -17.53 -20.15
N LEU A 137 -20.23 -16.74 -20.10
CA LEU A 137 -20.10 -15.50 -20.85
C LEU A 137 -19.54 -15.69 -22.27
N CYS A 138 -18.75 -16.75 -22.53
CA CYS A 138 -18.11 -16.96 -23.82
C CYS A 138 -18.18 -18.40 -24.37
N GLY A 139 -18.76 -19.34 -23.63
CA GLY A 139 -18.95 -20.73 -24.04
C GLY A 139 -17.68 -21.59 -24.04
N LYS A 140 -16.49 -21.04 -23.76
CA LYS A 140 -15.24 -21.82 -23.74
C LYS A 140 -15.27 -22.90 -22.66
N SER A 141 -14.74 -24.08 -22.99
CA SER A 141 -14.66 -25.24 -22.08
C SER A 141 -13.60 -25.08 -21.00
N LEU A 142 -13.88 -25.59 -19.80
CA LEU A 142 -12.98 -25.64 -18.65
C LEU A 142 -12.24 -26.98 -18.65
N ASP A 143 -10.92 -26.97 -18.44
CA ASP A 143 -10.14 -28.21 -18.36
C ASP A 143 -10.48 -28.96 -17.05
N GLU A 144 -10.79 -30.25 -17.15
CA GLU A 144 -11.38 -31.07 -16.07
C GLU A 144 -10.44 -31.31 -14.87
N ARG A 145 -9.17 -30.94 -15.00
CA ARG A 145 -8.11 -31.33 -14.06
C ARG A 145 -7.95 -30.33 -12.93
N THR A 146 -8.91 -30.21 -12.01
CA THR A 146 -8.69 -29.98 -10.55
C THR A 146 -9.98 -29.61 -9.82
N THR A 147 -10.25 -30.27 -8.70
CA THR A 147 -11.33 -29.94 -7.75
C THR A 147 -10.97 -28.67 -6.99
N VAL A 148 -11.55 -27.52 -7.33
CA VAL A 148 -11.19 -26.24 -6.69
C VAL A 148 -12.16 -25.85 -5.57
N LYS A 149 -11.60 -25.34 -4.47
CA LYS A 149 -12.31 -24.77 -3.32
C LYS A 149 -12.84 -23.34 -3.57
N GLN A 150 -12.55 -22.74 -4.73
CA GLN A 150 -12.81 -21.33 -5.06
C GLN A 150 -13.31 -21.17 -6.50
N LEU A 151 -14.02 -20.08 -6.76
CA LEU A 151 -14.46 -19.68 -8.10
C LEU A 151 -13.29 -19.41 -9.04
N ARG A 152 -13.36 -19.99 -10.24
CA ARG A 152 -12.46 -19.67 -11.35
C ARG A 152 -13.04 -18.59 -12.24
N LEU A 153 -12.18 -17.71 -12.75
CA LEU A 153 -12.53 -16.72 -13.77
C LEU A 153 -11.92 -17.11 -15.11
N CYS A 154 -12.71 -16.94 -16.18
CA CYS A 154 -12.25 -17.16 -17.55
C CYS A 154 -11.37 -15.98 -17.98
N SER A 155 -10.13 -16.27 -18.40
CA SER A 155 -9.16 -15.24 -18.82
C SER A 155 -9.66 -14.37 -19.97
N ASP A 156 -10.52 -14.89 -20.86
CA ASP A 156 -11.11 -14.11 -21.97
C ASP A 156 -12.25 -13.16 -21.53
N CYS A 157 -12.86 -13.42 -20.38
CA CYS A 157 -14.02 -12.66 -19.89
C CYS A 157 -13.67 -11.74 -18.71
N TYR A 158 -12.57 -12.03 -18.03
CA TYR A 158 -12.05 -11.30 -16.88
C TYR A 158 -10.59 -10.95 -17.14
N LEU A 159 -10.40 -9.78 -17.74
CA LEU A 159 -9.10 -9.27 -18.14
C LEU A 159 -8.50 -8.43 -17.01
N ILE A 160 -7.24 -8.71 -16.69
CA ILE A 160 -6.43 -7.89 -15.78
C ILE A 160 -5.48 -7.07 -16.63
N SER A 161 -5.34 -5.80 -16.30
CA SER A 161 -4.32 -4.94 -16.89
C SER A 161 -3.59 -4.15 -15.85
N PHE A 162 -2.49 -3.59 -16.31
CA PHE A 162 -1.61 -2.75 -15.55
C PHE A 162 -1.32 -1.47 -16.33
N GLU A 163 -1.15 -0.34 -15.64
CA GLU A 163 -0.72 0.92 -16.23
C GLU A 163 0.19 1.68 -15.26
N CYS A 164 1.22 2.31 -15.80
CA CYS A 164 1.96 3.37 -15.11
C CYS A 164 1.39 4.73 -15.54
N VAL A 165 0.75 5.45 -14.62
CA VAL A 165 0.22 6.80 -14.85
C VAL A 165 1.01 7.83 -14.08
N GLU A 166 1.11 9.05 -14.61
CA GLU A 166 1.61 10.18 -13.83
C GLU A 166 0.53 10.65 -12.84
N SER A 167 0.88 10.69 -11.55
CA SER A 167 0.04 11.20 -10.49
C SER A 167 -0.25 12.68 -10.71
N THR A 168 -1.53 13.02 -10.78
CA THR A 168 -1.96 14.42 -10.96
C THR A 168 -1.66 15.31 -9.76
N MET A 169 -1.36 14.71 -8.60
CA MET A 169 -1.01 15.48 -7.39
C MET A 169 0.47 15.77 -7.30
N PHE A 170 1.34 14.85 -7.74
CA PHE A 170 2.77 14.91 -7.45
C PHE A 170 3.68 14.82 -8.69
N LYS A 171 3.11 14.71 -9.90
CA LYS A 171 3.87 14.58 -11.17
C LYS A 171 4.89 13.41 -11.15
N LYS A 172 4.47 12.28 -10.58
CA LYS A 172 5.29 11.06 -10.44
C LYS A 172 4.58 9.85 -11.00
N GLN A 173 5.34 8.90 -11.55
CA GLN A 173 4.78 7.65 -12.03
C GLN A 173 4.22 6.81 -10.88
N VAL A 174 2.98 6.38 -11.03
CA VAL A 174 2.23 5.53 -10.11
C VAL A 174 1.71 4.34 -10.89
N SER A 175 1.90 3.17 -10.30
CA SER A 175 1.50 1.89 -10.85
C SER A 175 0.04 1.57 -10.45
N ILE A 176 -0.83 1.27 -11.42
CA ILE A 176 -2.23 0.90 -11.19
C ILE A 176 -2.50 -0.48 -11.79
N LEU A 177 -2.94 -1.41 -10.94
CA LEU A 177 -3.43 -2.73 -11.32
C LEU A 177 -4.96 -2.71 -11.37
N TYR A 178 -5.53 -3.08 -12.51
CA TYR A 178 -6.97 -3.11 -12.75
C TYR A 178 -7.51 -4.52 -12.59
N LEU A 179 -8.25 -4.75 -11.50
CA LEU A 179 -8.90 -6.03 -11.22
C LEU A 179 -10.31 -6.07 -11.80
N PRO A 180 -10.68 -7.13 -12.53
CA PRO A 180 -12.02 -7.31 -13.09
C PRO A 180 -13.06 -7.80 -12.07
N TRP A 181 -12.77 -7.75 -10.77
CA TRP A 181 -13.67 -8.13 -9.68
C TRP A 181 -13.65 -7.13 -8.51
N TRP A 182 -14.64 -7.28 -7.63
CA TRP A 182 -14.87 -6.48 -6.44
C TRP A 182 -14.08 -7.07 -5.27
N HIS A 183 -12.97 -6.41 -4.93
CA HIS A 183 -12.06 -6.87 -3.89
C HIS A 183 -12.50 -6.35 -2.52
N ASN A 184 -13.37 -7.08 -1.83
CA ASN A 184 -13.98 -6.69 -0.54
C ASN A 184 -13.21 -7.16 0.71
N ASN A 185 -11.99 -7.67 0.57
CA ASN A 185 -11.15 -8.14 1.68
C ASN A 185 -10.77 -7.01 2.67
N LEU A 186 -10.55 -7.38 3.93
CA LEU A 186 -10.22 -6.44 5.02
C LEU A 186 -8.70 -6.29 5.25
N CYS A 187 -7.90 -7.21 4.71
CA CYS A 187 -6.46 -7.20 4.88
C CYS A 187 -5.76 -6.80 3.57
N CYS A 188 -4.66 -6.06 3.71
CA CYS A 188 -3.76 -5.77 2.60
C CYS A 188 -3.17 -7.07 2.07
N ILE A 189 -3.21 -7.26 0.77
CA ILE A 189 -2.71 -8.50 0.16
C ILE A 189 -1.19 -8.66 0.27
N ASN A 190 -0.46 -7.56 0.46
CA ASN A 190 0.98 -7.56 0.54
C ASN A 190 1.53 -7.83 1.95
N CYS A 191 0.98 -7.15 2.97
CA CYS A 191 1.51 -7.23 4.35
C CYS A 191 0.53 -7.81 5.36
N SER A 192 -0.63 -8.29 4.91
CA SER A 192 -1.71 -8.85 5.73
C SER A 192 -2.27 -7.92 6.82
N SER A 193 -1.85 -6.65 6.86
CA SER A 193 -2.34 -5.67 7.83
C SER A 193 -3.75 -5.21 7.49
N ARG A 194 -4.54 -4.90 8.51
CA ARG A 194 -5.91 -4.39 8.35
C ARG A 194 -5.92 -3.09 7.53
N LEU A 195 -6.81 -3.03 6.54
CA LEU A 195 -7.04 -1.88 5.69
C LEU A 195 -7.88 -0.82 6.43
N ILE A 196 -7.55 0.44 6.18
CA ILE A 196 -8.29 1.60 6.70
C ILE A 196 -9.28 2.02 5.62
N PHE A 197 -10.56 2.10 5.96
CA PHE A 197 -11.63 2.55 5.07
C PHE A 197 -11.76 4.06 5.14
N ILE A 198 -11.65 4.73 4.00
CA ILE A 198 -11.76 6.21 3.89
C ILE A 198 -13.19 6.57 3.52
N LEU A 199 -13.72 5.88 2.51
CA LEU A 199 -15.05 6.05 1.97
C LEU A 199 -15.62 4.68 1.61
N GLU A 200 -16.89 4.68 1.22
CA GLU A 200 -17.67 3.50 0.86
C GLU A 200 -16.98 2.52 -0.10
N CYS A 201 -16.20 3.04 -1.06
CA CYS A 201 -15.52 2.26 -2.10
C CYS A 201 -14.00 2.46 -2.07
N GLN A 202 -13.46 2.99 -0.98
CA GLN A 202 -12.04 3.32 -0.86
C GLN A 202 -11.48 2.82 0.45
N LYS A 203 -10.41 2.05 0.34
CA LYS A 203 -9.63 1.59 1.48
C LYS A 203 -8.16 1.58 1.14
N TYR A 204 -7.29 1.71 2.13
CA TYR A 204 -5.86 1.71 1.91
C TYR A 204 -5.10 1.00 3.01
N CYS A 205 -3.89 0.56 2.68
CA CYS A 205 -2.96 0.01 3.65
C CYS A 205 -1.99 1.10 4.09
N LYS A 206 -2.00 1.47 5.38
CA LYS A 206 -1.03 2.44 5.92
C LYS A 206 0.42 1.95 5.81
N ASN A 207 0.64 0.65 5.95
CA ASN A 207 2.00 0.06 5.94
C ASN A 207 2.58 -0.08 4.54
N CYS A 208 1.73 -0.37 3.55
CA CYS A 208 2.16 -0.57 2.16
C CYS A 208 1.89 0.64 1.27
N LEU A 209 1.14 1.64 1.73
CA LEU A 209 0.64 2.77 0.92
C LEU A 209 -0.07 2.34 -0.37
N VAL A 210 -0.76 1.19 -0.31
CA VAL A 210 -1.55 0.66 -1.42
C VAL A 210 -3.02 1.05 -1.21
N PHE A 211 -3.62 1.65 -2.22
CA PHE A 211 -5.03 2.05 -2.22
C PHE A 211 -5.85 1.07 -3.07
N TYR A 212 -7.06 0.80 -2.63
CA TYR A 212 -8.03 -0.06 -3.30
C TYR A 212 -9.29 0.77 -3.55
N ILE A 213 -9.63 0.98 -4.81
CA ILE A 213 -10.74 1.83 -5.24
C ILE A 213 -11.72 1.00 -6.07
N GLY A 214 -12.92 0.75 -5.55
CA GLY A 214 -13.96 -0.02 -6.21
C GLY A 214 -14.86 0.82 -7.11
N CYS A 215 -15.30 0.26 -8.24
CA CYS A 215 -16.34 0.84 -9.09
C CYS A 215 -17.71 0.16 -8.89
N ARG A 216 -18.67 0.89 -8.32
CA ARG A 216 -20.04 0.41 -8.05
C ARG A 216 -20.88 0.06 -9.27
N TYR A 217 -20.49 0.51 -10.46
CA TYR A 217 -21.23 0.24 -11.69
C TYR A 217 -20.71 -0.99 -12.43
N CYS A 218 -19.48 -1.40 -12.15
CA CYS A 218 -18.79 -2.48 -12.86
C CYS A 218 -18.40 -3.65 -11.96
N LEU A 219 -18.44 -3.46 -10.63
CA LEU A 219 -17.86 -4.37 -9.64
C LEU A 219 -16.39 -4.73 -9.96
N THR A 220 -15.61 -3.73 -10.33
CA THR A 220 -14.16 -3.82 -10.56
C THR A 220 -13.39 -3.08 -9.47
N THR A 221 -12.11 -3.37 -9.29
CA THR A 221 -11.25 -2.69 -8.31
C THR A 221 -9.96 -2.21 -8.94
N ASN A 222 -9.61 -0.95 -8.74
CA ASN A 222 -8.28 -0.43 -9.05
C ASN A 222 -7.41 -0.56 -7.80
N ILE A 223 -6.28 -1.26 -7.90
CA ILE A 223 -5.24 -1.26 -6.87
C ILE A 223 -4.17 -0.27 -7.31
N ILE A 224 -3.87 0.71 -6.46
CA ILE A 224 -2.96 1.81 -6.76
C ILE A 224 -1.78 1.69 -5.81
N PHE A 225 -0.60 1.53 -6.40
CA PHE A 225 0.68 1.47 -5.71
C PHE A 225 1.23 2.89 -5.59
N GLY A 226 0.62 3.64 -4.68
CA GLY A 226 0.97 5.02 -4.37
C GLY A 226 -0.25 5.95 -4.28
N ILE A 227 -0.03 7.27 -4.32
CA ILE A 227 -1.14 8.26 -4.34
C ILE A 227 -1.32 8.89 -5.71
N THR A 228 -2.57 8.85 -6.16
CA THR A 228 -3.08 9.69 -7.25
C THR A 228 -4.28 10.48 -6.75
N GLY A 229 -4.44 11.74 -7.16
CA GLY A 229 -5.60 12.54 -6.76
C GLY A 229 -6.91 12.08 -7.41
N LYS A 230 -6.81 11.39 -8.55
CA LYS A 230 -7.94 10.82 -9.25
C LYS A 230 -7.57 9.48 -9.89
N THR A 231 -8.50 8.56 -9.88
CA THR A 231 -8.44 7.33 -10.67
C THR A 231 -9.70 7.20 -11.51
N GLN A 232 -9.64 6.40 -12.56
CA GLN A 232 -10.76 6.16 -13.46
C GLN A 232 -11.02 4.66 -13.54
N CYS A 233 -12.29 4.26 -13.47
CA CYS A 233 -12.64 2.88 -13.80
C CYS A 233 -12.33 2.63 -15.27
N ARG A 234 -11.54 1.59 -15.58
CA ARG A 234 -11.16 1.27 -16.96
C ARG A 234 -12.35 0.95 -17.86
N LYS A 235 -13.37 0.31 -17.29
CA LYS A 235 -14.62 -0.07 -17.98
C LYS A 235 -15.52 1.12 -18.27
N CYS A 236 -16.14 1.70 -17.23
CA CYS A 236 -17.18 2.73 -17.41
C CYS A 236 -16.64 4.16 -17.48
N LYS A 237 -15.31 4.35 -17.40
CA LYS A 237 -14.66 5.67 -17.49
C LYS A 237 -15.08 6.68 -16.41
N ARG A 238 -15.82 6.26 -15.37
CA ARG A 238 -16.19 7.14 -14.24
C ARG A 238 -14.96 7.44 -13.38
N ILE A 239 -14.83 8.71 -13.01
CA ILE A 239 -13.72 9.21 -12.19
C ILE A 239 -14.07 9.01 -10.70
N SER A 240 -13.07 8.61 -9.92
CA SER A 240 -13.12 8.55 -8.46
C SER A 240 -11.97 9.41 -7.91
N LEU A 241 -12.30 10.32 -6.99
CA LEU A 241 -11.31 11.15 -6.29
C LEU A 241 -10.70 10.35 -5.14
N THR A 242 -9.38 10.29 -5.05
CA THR A 242 -8.71 9.70 -3.89
C THR A 242 -8.58 10.78 -2.83
N LEU A 243 -9.32 10.67 -1.73
CA LEU A 243 -9.23 11.64 -0.64
C LEU A 243 -7.99 11.36 0.20
N CYS A 244 -6.92 12.12 -0.06
CA CYS A 244 -5.89 12.35 0.93
C CYS A 244 -6.17 13.72 1.55
N SER A 245 -6.80 13.75 2.72
CA SER A 245 -7.18 14.97 3.42
C SER A 245 -5.94 15.73 3.92
N ASN A 246 -5.47 16.67 3.12
CA ASN A 246 -4.90 18.00 3.40
C ASN A 246 -3.91 18.29 4.55
N ALA A 247 -3.45 17.34 5.38
CA ALA A 247 -2.42 17.62 6.39
C ALA A 247 -1.16 16.73 6.28
N ASP A 248 -1.27 15.51 5.76
CA ASP A 248 -0.15 14.54 5.69
C ASP A 248 0.43 14.33 4.28
N CYS A 249 -0.03 15.10 3.27
CA CYS A 249 0.36 14.91 1.86
C CYS A 249 1.88 14.95 1.63
N TYR A 250 2.65 15.76 2.37
CA TYR A 250 4.10 15.85 2.23
C TYR A 250 4.84 14.62 2.77
N LEU A 251 4.39 14.09 3.91
CA LEU A 251 4.94 12.86 4.48
C LEU A 251 4.59 11.66 3.61
N ILE A 252 3.38 11.65 3.07
CA ILE A 252 2.99 10.59 2.16
C ILE A 252 3.77 10.74 0.85
N ASP A 253 3.94 11.93 0.28
CA ASP A 253 4.83 12.16 -0.86
C ASP A 253 6.25 11.64 -0.57
N PHE A 254 6.81 11.93 0.60
CA PHE A 254 8.11 11.39 1.02
C PHE A 254 8.14 9.85 1.06
N PHE A 255 7.16 9.23 1.70
CA PHE A 255 7.08 7.78 1.73
C PHE A 255 6.88 7.20 0.33
N LEU A 256 6.09 7.84 -0.52
CA LEU A 256 5.89 7.43 -1.92
C LEU A 256 7.17 7.55 -2.74
N ASN A 257 7.96 8.59 -2.47
CA ASN A 257 9.24 8.85 -3.15
C ASN A 257 10.32 7.84 -2.78
N ASN A 258 10.22 7.23 -1.60
CA ASN A 258 11.16 6.22 -1.12
C ASN A 258 10.59 4.80 -1.12
N MET A 259 9.28 4.63 -1.32
CA MET A 259 8.66 3.38 -1.74
C MET A 259 9.02 3.13 -3.19
N ILE A 260 10.26 2.72 -3.40
CA ILE A 260 10.69 2.23 -4.68
C ILE A 260 10.07 0.84 -4.81
N TYR A 261 8.89 0.82 -5.41
CA TYR A 261 8.38 -0.35 -6.09
C TYR A 261 9.31 -0.62 -7.29
N TYR A 262 10.49 -1.19 -7.00
CA TYR A 262 11.48 -1.49 -8.03
C TYR A 262 10.84 -2.40 -9.07
N ASN A 263 10.85 -1.95 -10.33
CA ASN A 263 10.54 -2.78 -11.49
C ASN A 263 9.30 -3.66 -11.30
N LEU A 264 8.16 -3.06 -10.92
CA LEU A 264 6.87 -3.75 -10.98
C LEU A 264 6.45 -3.90 -12.45
N ASP A 265 7.20 -4.70 -13.21
CA ASP A 265 6.70 -5.25 -14.46
C ASP A 265 5.72 -6.37 -14.13
N PHE A 266 4.53 -5.96 -13.69
CA PHE A 266 3.43 -6.90 -13.50
C PHE A 266 3.05 -7.59 -14.81
N GLY A 267 3.44 -7.05 -15.98
CA GLY A 267 3.17 -7.67 -17.26
C GLY A 267 3.71 -9.09 -17.33
N HIS A 268 4.98 -9.30 -16.96
CA HIS A 268 5.59 -10.63 -16.92
C HIS A 268 4.95 -11.56 -15.86
N ASP A 269 4.65 -11.04 -14.67
CA ASP A 269 4.06 -11.84 -13.58
C ASP A 269 2.60 -12.24 -13.86
N ILE A 270 1.82 -11.34 -14.49
CA ILE A 270 0.44 -11.60 -14.96
C ILE A 270 0.47 -12.63 -16.09
N ALA A 271 1.36 -12.46 -17.07
CA ALA A 271 1.52 -13.37 -18.21
C ALA A 271 1.72 -14.82 -17.79
N ASN A 272 2.60 -15.03 -16.80
CA ASN A 272 2.98 -16.36 -16.34
C ASN A 272 1.96 -16.98 -15.38
N SER A 273 1.03 -16.20 -14.84
CA SER A 273 0.07 -16.64 -13.81
C SER A 273 -1.35 -16.83 -14.36
N ILE A 274 -1.65 -16.37 -15.57
CA ILE A 274 -2.97 -16.50 -16.20
C ILE A 274 -2.95 -17.65 -17.22
N ASP A 275 -3.44 -18.81 -16.79
CA ASP A 275 -3.89 -19.87 -17.69
C ASP A 275 -5.27 -19.52 -18.29
N LYS A 276 -5.85 -20.43 -19.10
CA LYS A 276 -7.21 -20.31 -19.67
C LYS A 276 -8.25 -19.91 -18.61
N TYR A 277 -8.09 -20.40 -17.37
CA TYR A 277 -8.84 -19.99 -16.19
C TYR A 277 -7.89 -19.75 -15.02
N PHE A 278 -8.21 -18.76 -14.18
CA PHE A 278 -7.39 -18.45 -13.01
C PHE A 278 -8.26 -18.30 -11.75
N VAL A 279 -7.61 -18.49 -10.60
CA VAL A 279 -8.21 -18.25 -9.28
C VAL A 279 -7.75 -16.86 -8.80
N PRO A 280 -8.67 -15.91 -8.54
CA PRO A 280 -8.31 -14.53 -8.20
C PRO A 280 -7.31 -14.40 -7.05
N GLU A 281 -7.48 -15.16 -5.97
CA GLU A 281 -6.60 -15.08 -4.81
C GLU A 281 -5.20 -15.63 -5.09
N THR A 282 -5.10 -16.78 -5.77
CA THR A 282 -3.81 -17.36 -6.17
C THR A 282 -3.05 -16.42 -7.10
N LEU A 283 -3.75 -15.80 -8.05
CA LEU A 283 -3.16 -14.85 -8.97
C LEU A 283 -2.64 -13.60 -8.25
N LEU A 284 -3.44 -13.00 -7.38
CA LEU A 284 -2.99 -11.87 -6.58
C LEU A 284 -1.80 -12.25 -5.70
N ASN A 285 -1.81 -13.41 -5.04
CA ASN A 285 -0.67 -13.83 -4.23
C ASN A 285 0.61 -13.99 -5.07
N SER A 286 0.51 -14.46 -6.31
CA SER A 286 1.65 -14.57 -7.26
C SER A 286 2.17 -13.18 -7.67
N ILE A 287 1.27 -12.28 -8.07
CA ILE A 287 1.57 -10.88 -8.43
C ILE A 287 2.27 -10.15 -7.27
N PHE A 288 1.81 -10.36 -6.03
CA PHE A 288 2.34 -9.64 -4.87
C PHE A 288 3.54 -10.32 -4.19
N LYS A 289 3.82 -11.59 -4.49
CA LYS A 289 4.99 -12.31 -3.95
C LYS A 289 6.31 -11.62 -4.30
N ASN A 290 6.38 -11.03 -5.49
CA ASN A 290 7.57 -10.35 -6.00
C ASN A 290 7.64 -8.86 -5.62
N VAL A 291 6.58 -8.31 -5.01
CA VAL A 291 6.54 -6.91 -4.59
C VAL A 291 7.40 -6.73 -3.34
N ARG A 292 8.68 -6.43 -3.53
CA ARG A 292 9.59 -6.07 -2.43
C ARG A 292 9.30 -4.64 -1.96
N ILE A 293 8.57 -4.52 -0.86
CA ILE A 293 8.48 -3.27 -0.12
C ILE A 293 9.75 -3.08 0.70
N VAL A 294 10.53 -2.04 0.40
CA VAL A 294 11.61 -1.61 1.29
C VAL A 294 10.97 -1.20 2.62
N LYS A 295 11.44 -1.79 3.72
CA LYS A 295 10.91 -1.57 5.07
C LYS A 295 10.98 -0.08 5.41
N LEU A 296 9.83 0.59 5.32
CA LEU A 296 9.69 1.99 5.68
C LEU A 296 10.00 2.21 7.17
N VAL A 297 10.59 3.36 7.48
CA VAL A 297 10.64 3.88 8.85
C VAL A 297 9.22 4.07 9.36
N LYS A 298 8.96 3.64 10.60
CA LYS A 298 7.59 3.54 11.14
C LYS A 298 7.11 4.89 11.70
N TRP A 299 5.83 5.21 11.46
CA TRP A 299 5.13 6.21 12.27
C TRP A 299 4.87 5.66 13.67
N ILE A 300 5.31 6.38 14.69
CA ILE A 300 5.09 6.01 16.09
C ILE A 300 4.26 7.12 16.76
N PRO A 301 3.10 6.82 17.36
CA PRO A 301 2.31 7.82 18.07
C PRO A 301 3.13 8.51 19.16
N TYR A 302 3.09 9.84 19.22
CA TYR A 302 3.84 10.63 20.20
C TYR A 302 3.50 10.24 21.65
N SER A 303 2.26 9.83 21.89
CA SER A 303 1.77 9.36 23.19
C SER A 303 2.49 8.12 23.74
N GLN A 304 3.35 7.46 22.95
CA GLN A 304 4.18 6.36 23.44
C GLN A 304 5.45 6.83 24.16
N PHE A 305 5.78 8.12 24.08
CA PHE A 305 6.97 8.71 24.68
C PHE A 305 6.61 9.46 25.96
N THR A 306 7.29 9.12 27.05
CA THR A 306 7.18 9.79 28.35
C THR A 306 8.52 10.34 28.80
N ASP A 307 8.53 11.14 29.86
CA ASP A 307 9.75 11.74 30.43
C ASP A 307 10.60 12.51 29.40
N VAL A 308 9.93 13.19 28.46
CA VAL A 308 10.58 13.93 27.38
C VAL A 308 11.35 15.11 27.98
N LYS A 309 12.68 15.06 27.92
CA LYS A 309 13.59 16.06 28.47
C LYS A 309 14.52 16.59 27.39
N GLU A 310 14.57 17.91 27.26
CA GLU A 310 15.52 18.56 26.35
C GLU A 310 16.95 18.28 26.79
N MET A 311 17.79 17.86 25.86
CA MET A 311 19.22 17.63 26.08
C MET A 311 20.06 18.77 25.54
N THR A 312 19.78 19.18 24.30
CA THR A 312 20.54 20.21 23.61
C THR A 312 19.76 20.76 22.42
N LYS A 313 20.10 21.99 22.03
CA LYS A 313 19.55 22.68 20.88
C LYS A 313 20.70 23.01 19.93
N GLY A 314 20.62 22.53 18.69
CA GLY A 314 21.58 22.78 17.62
C GLY A 314 20.97 23.59 16.48
N GLY A 315 21.75 23.83 15.42
CA GLY A 315 21.30 24.60 14.24
C GLY A 315 20.21 23.91 13.42
N TYR A 316 20.09 22.58 13.50
CA TYR A 316 19.17 21.77 12.69
C TYR A 316 18.04 21.13 13.49
N GLY A 317 17.90 21.46 14.78
CA GLY A 317 16.83 20.93 15.61
C GLY A 317 17.17 20.86 17.10
N ILE A 318 16.19 20.39 17.87
CA ILE A 318 16.29 20.18 19.32
C ILE A 318 16.30 18.69 19.59
N ILE A 319 17.25 18.25 20.43
CA ILE A 319 17.41 16.85 20.82
C ILE A 319 16.77 16.67 22.19
N TYR A 320 15.83 15.74 22.29
CA TYR A 320 15.22 15.30 23.53
C TYR A 320 15.59 13.85 23.83
N LYS A 321 15.65 13.54 25.13
CA LYS A 321 15.67 12.18 25.65
C LYS A 321 14.26 11.82 26.11
N ALA A 322 13.80 10.61 25.80
CA ALA A 322 12.49 10.13 26.26
C ALA A 322 12.53 8.64 26.63
N SER A 323 11.55 8.23 27.44
CA SER A 323 11.25 6.83 27.74
C SER A 323 10.20 6.32 26.76
N TRP A 324 10.45 5.18 26.08
CA TRP A 324 9.49 4.58 25.17
C TRP A 324 8.69 3.46 25.86
N LEU A 325 7.39 3.69 26.08
CA LEU A 325 6.53 2.83 26.90
C LEU A 325 6.48 1.36 26.46
N ILE A 326 6.39 1.11 25.14
CA ILE A 326 6.19 -0.26 24.62
C ILE A 326 7.47 -1.10 24.75
N ASN A 327 8.62 -0.47 24.55
CA ASN A 327 9.90 -1.17 24.52
C ASN A 327 10.63 -1.11 25.87
N ASN A 328 10.19 -0.25 26.79
CA ASN A 328 10.89 0.07 28.02
C ASN A 328 12.36 0.49 27.79
N GLU A 329 12.57 1.27 26.73
CA GLU A 329 13.89 1.70 26.27
C GLU A 329 13.99 3.22 26.28
N THR A 330 15.21 3.73 26.49
CA THR A 330 15.52 5.15 26.33
C THR A 330 15.74 5.45 24.85
N VAL A 331 15.04 6.44 24.32
CA VAL A 331 15.16 6.89 22.93
C VAL A 331 15.62 8.35 22.84
N ILE A 332 16.16 8.71 21.69
CA ILE A 332 16.44 10.09 21.31
C ILE A 332 15.40 10.57 20.31
N LEU A 333 14.85 11.75 20.56
CA LEU A 333 13.91 12.44 19.70
C LEU A 333 14.58 13.70 19.15
N LYS A 334 14.80 13.77 17.83
CA LYS A 334 15.28 14.98 17.16
C LYS A 334 14.09 15.72 16.58
N ARG A 335 13.70 16.83 17.19
CA ARG A 335 12.63 17.72 16.72
C ARG A 335 13.20 18.76 15.76
N PHE A 336 12.55 18.94 14.62
CA PHE A 336 12.91 19.97 13.65
C PHE A 336 11.99 21.17 13.86
N GLU A 337 12.52 22.27 14.40
CA GLU A 337 11.73 23.48 14.68
C GLU A 337 11.14 24.07 13.40
N ASN A 338 9.86 24.46 13.48
CA ASN A 338 9.13 25.06 12.36
C ASN A 338 9.19 24.18 11.11
N SER A 339 8.94 22.89 11.32
CA SER A 339 9.00 21.85 10.28
C SER A 339 8.08 22.15 9.09
N LYS A 340 7.08 23.02 9.22
CA LYS A 340 6.28 23.54 8.11
C LYS A 340 7.12 24.29 7.07
N ASN A 341 8.16 25.01 7.49
CA ASN A 341 9.09 25.72 6.60
C ASN A 341 10.38 24.93 6.34
N ASN A 342 10.82 24.10 7.29
CA ASN A 342 12.09 23.37 7.25
C ASN A 342 11.96 21.86 7.01
N ILE A 343 10.84 21.40 6.44
CA ILE A 343 10.58 19.98 6.18
C ILE A 343 11.71 19.33 5.36
N LYS A 344 12.39 20.10 4.50
CA LYS A 344 13.49 19.63 3.67
C LYS A 344 14.57 18.89 4.47
N TYR A 345 15.01 19.41 5.62
CA TYR A 345 16.07 18.79 6.42
C TYR A 345 15.60 17.49 7.08
N PHE A 346 14.39 17.48 7.63
CA PHE A 346 13.76 16.28 8.18
C PHE A 346 13.65 15.17 7.12
N LEU A 347 13.12 15.51 5.94
CA LEU A 347 12.98 14.55 4.84
C LEU A 347 14.34 14.10 4.33
N ASN A 348 15.31 15.00 4.22
CA ASN A 348 16.64 14.65 3.75
C ASN A 348 17.34 13.67 4.69
N GLU A 349 17.31 13.93 6.00
CA GLU A 349 17.90 13.03 7.00
C GLU A 349 17.21 11.66 6.98
N LEU A 350 15.88 11.64 6.95
CA LEU A 350 15.09 10.42 6.88
C LEU A 350 15.39 9.61 5.62
N LYS A 351 15.53 10.28 4.46
CA LYS A 351 15.83 9.65 3.17
C LYS A 351 17.22 9.02 3.16
N SER A 352 18.22 9.81 3.51
CA SER A 352 19.61 9.38 3.47
C SER A 352 19.85 8.22 4.43
N ASN A 353 19.30 8.29 5.65
CA ASN A 353 19.40 7.19 6.61
C ASN A 353 18.79 5.88 6.08
N GLN A 354 17.60 5.95 5.46
CA GLN A 354 16.93 4.78 4.89
C GLN A 354 17.72 4.13 3.75
N LEU A 355 18.31 4.94 2.87
CA LEU A 355 19.01 4.44 1.69
C LEU A 355 20.38 3.85 2.04
N ILE A 356 21.10 4.47 2.96
CA ILE A 356 22.47 4.08 3.33
C ILE A 356 22.48 2.88 4.29
N ASN A 357 21.44 2.70 5.11
CA ASN A 357 21.44 1.72 6.20
C ASN A 357 21.07 0.28 5.77
N LYS A 358 21.78 -0.29 4.79
CA LYS A 358 21.51 -1.64 4.28
C LYS A 358 22.51 -2.71 4.72
N VAL A 359 23.73 -2.33 5.14
CA VAL A 359 24.84 -3.30 5.26
C VAL A 359 25.67 -3.17 6.54
N ASN A 360 25.88 -1.96 7.09
CA ASN A 360 26.86 -1.73 8.17
C ASN A 360 26.33 -0.94 9.37
N ASN A 361 26.58 -1.43 10.59
CA ASN A 361 26.17 -0.83 11.88
C ASN A 361 27.00 0.41 12.29
N TYR A 362 27.58 1.16 11.35
CA TYR A 362 28.44 2.33 11.63
C TYR A 362 27.75 3.68 11.42
N ILE A 363 26.44 3.67 11.18
CA ILE A 363 25.61 4.86 11.04
C ILE A 363 24.50 4.78 12.08
N ILE A 364 24.21 5.89 12.75
CA ILE A 364 23.13 5.99 13.73
C ILE A 364 21.79 5.73 13.01
N GLN A 365 21.04 4.75 13.49
CA GLN A 365 19.81 4.31 12.81
C GLN A 365 18.59 5.12 13.26
N ILE A 366 17.83 5.63 12.28
CA ILE A 366 16.47 6.11 12.51
C ILE A 366 15.55 4.90 12.60
N TYR A 367 14.82 4.81 13.72
CA TYR A 367 13.87 3.73 13.96
C TYR A 367 12.45 4.10 13.53
N GLY A 368 12.08 5.34 13.79
CA GLY A 368 10.74 5.84 13.55
C GLY A 368 10.73 7.34 13.37
N PHE A 369 9.54 7.89 13.16
CA PHE A 369 9.29 9.30 13.36
C PHE A 369 7.90 9.51 13.92
N THR A 370 7.68 10.69 14.47
CA THR A 370 6.43 11.12 15.09
C THR A 370 6.20 12.61 14.83
N LYS A 371 5.12 13.15 15.38
CA LYS A 371 4.79 14.56 15.31
C LYS A 371 4.37 15.05 16.68
N ASP A 372 4.92 16.17 17.08
CA ASP A 372 4.54 16.89 18.29
C ASP A 372 3.07 17.33 18.16
N PRO A 373 2.17 16.92 19.08
CA PRO A 373 0.75 17.23 18.97
C PRO A 373 0.41 18.70 19.24
N GLU A 374 1.28 19.45 19.91
CA GLU A 374 1.06 20.86 20.25
C GLU A 374 1.68 21.78 19.22
N LEU A 375 2.95 21.50 18.86
CA LEU A 375 3.72 22.33 17.95
C LEU A 375 3.55 21.93 16.49
N GLU A 376 2.94 20.77 16.22
CA GLU A 376 2.79 20.19 14.89
C GLU A 376 4.15 19.95 14.19
N ASP A 377 5.23 19.85 14.97
CA ASP A 377 6.59 19.66 14.48
C ASP A 377 6.96 18.18 14.31
N TYR A 378 7.62 17.85 13.20
CA TYR A 378 8.10 16.49 12.95
C TYR A 378 9.33 16.14 13.81
N ILE A 379 9.36 14.90 14.27
CA ILE A 379 10.37 14.37 15.18
C ILE A 379 10.90 13.05 14.65
N LEU A 380 12.22 12.92 14.48
CA LEU A 380 12.88 11.65 14.20
C LEU A 380 13.19 10.90 15.50
N ILE A 381 13.01 9.58 15.49
CA ILE A 381 13.19 8.71 16.65
C ILE A 381 14.39 7.80 16.41
N TYR A 382 15.35 7.85 17.32
CA TYR A 382 16.56 7.04 17.32
C TYR A 382 16.59 6.17 18.58
N MET A 383 16.89 4.88 18.40
CA MET A 383 16.99 3.92 19.51
C MET A 383 18.31 4.04 20.26
N GLU A 384 19.33 4.57 19.58
CA GLU A 384 20.70 4.54 20.04
C GLU A 384 20.97 5.79 20.87
N TYR A 385 20.71 5.69 22.17
CA TYR A 385 21.17 6.70 23.10
C TYR A 385 22.70 6.61 23.22
N ALA A 386 23.40 7.50 22.52
CA ALA A 386 24.85 7.68 22.63
C ALA A 386 25.22 8.33 23.99
N SER A 387 24.99 7.59 25.07
CA SER A 387 25.17 8.03 26.47
C SER A 387 26.56 8.55 26.78
N LYS A 388 27.58 8.13 26.01
CA LYS A 388 28.97 8.54 26.18
C LYS A 388 29.34 9.79 25.36
N GLY A 389 28.38 10.38 24.66
CA GLY A 389 28.52 11.64 23.94
C GLY A 389 29.22 11.50 22.59
N ASP A 390 29.67 12.64 22.09
CA ASP A 390 30.35 12.81 20.81
C ASP A 390 31.88 12.63 20.91
N LEU A 391 32.52 12.34 19.78
CA LEU A 391 33.97 12.11 19.71
C LEU A 391 34.74 13.37 20.10
N HIS A 392 34.21 14.56 19.84
CA HIS A 392 34.87 15.82 20.21
C HIS A 392 35.07 15.91 21.72
N LYS A 393 34.00 15.77 22.51
CA LYS A 393 34.06 15.78 23.98
C LYS A 393 34.86 14.60 24.54
N TYR A 394 34.71 13.42 23.93
CA TYR A 394 35.49 12.26 24.35
C TYR A 394 37.00 12.49 24.20
N LEU A 395 37.42 13.07 23.08
CA LEU A 395 38.82 13.41 22.84
C LEU A 395 39.30 14.49 23.82
N GLN A 396 38.54 15.56 24.04
CA GLN A 396 38.90 16.59 25.02
C GLN A 396 39.19 15.99 26.42
N ASN A 397 38.38 15.03 26.86
CA ASN A 397 38.49 14.46 28.20
C ASN A 397 39.51 13.31 28.31
N ASN A 398 39.83 12.62 27.21
CA ASN A 398 40.59 11.36 27.25
C ASN A 398 41.84 11.35 26.35
N PHE A 399 42.21 12.48 25.75
CA PHE A 399 43.27 12.52 24.73
C PHE A 399 44.58 11.87 25.17
N THR A 400 44.97 12.09 26.42
CA THR A 400 46.20 11.56 27.04
C THR A 400 46.13 10.05 27.29
N ASN A 401 44.93 9.49 27.46
CA ASN A 401 44.72 8.09 27.83
C ASN A 401 44.53 7.17 26.62
N ILE A 402 44.25 7.73 25.43
CA ILE A 402 43.97 6.94 24.23
C ILE A 402 45.25 6.60 23.44
N THR A 403 45.59 5.32 23.41
CA THR A 403 46.74 4.82 22.63
C THR A 403 46.43 4.65 21.14
N TRP A 404 47.47 4.79 20.30
CA TRP A 404 47.36 4.60 18.85
C TRP A 404 46.91 3.20 18.44
N LYS A 405 47.67 2.19 18.88
CA LYS A 405 47.51 0.80 18.45
C LYS A 405 46.12 0.23 18.76
N ASN A 406 45.56 0.55 19.92
CA ASN A 406 44.33 -0.08 20.40
C ASN A 406 43.08 0.80 20.25
N HIS A 407 43.22 2.12 20.41
CA HIS A 407 42.08 3.03 20.44
C HIS A 407 41.95 3.82 19.14
N LYS A 408 42.92 4.67 18.81
CA LYS A 408 42.80 5.61 17.68
C LYS A 408 42.58 4.89 16.35
N LEU A 409 43.35 3.83 16.06
CA LEU A 409 43.18 3.04 14.83
C LEU A 409 41.81 2.35 14.75
N ARG A 410 41.28 1.88 15.89
CA ARG A 410 39.95 1.25 15.92
C ARG A 410 38.84 2.26 15.68
N ILE A 411 38.99 3.48 16.21
CA ILE A 411 38.07 4.60 15.99
C ILE A 411 38.09 4.98 14.50
N LEU A 412 39.28 5.21 13.93
CA LEU A 412 39.45 5.54 12.52
C LEU A 412 38.85 4.47 11.61
N ARG A 413 39.16 3.18 11.82
CA ARG A 413 38.62 2.08 11.01
C ARG A 413 37.10 2.07 10.96
N ARG A 414 36.43 2.32 12.10
CA ARG A 414 34.96 2.34 12.19
C ARG A 414 34.37 3.54 11.46
N ILE A 415 34.96 4.71 11.66
CA ILE A 415 34.55 5.94 10.99
C ILE A 415 34.74 5.83 9.48
N SER A 416 35.90 5.32 9.02
CA SER A 416 36.17 5.08 7.60
C SER A 416 35.16 4.12 6.99
N ALA A 417 34.84 3.01 7.65
CA ALA A 417 33.84 2.05 7.16
C ALA A 417 32.41 2.64 7.11
N GLY A 418 32.07 3.54 8.05
CA GLY A 418 30.81 4.29 8.00
C GLY A 418 30.76 5.24 6.82
N LEU A 419 31.84 5.98 6.56
CA LEU A 419 31.93 6.94 5.46
C LEU A 419 31.94 6.25 4.10
N ASP A 420 32.66 5.13 3.98
CA ASP A 420 32.67 4.26 2.81
C ASP A 420 31.25 3.79 2.44
N ASN A 421 30.48 3.34 3.43
CA ASN A 421 29.07 2.97 3.22
C ASN A 421 28.21 4.15 2.72
N ILE A 422 28.44 5.38 3.21
CA ILE A 422 27.72 6.58 2.73
C ILE A 422 28.04 6.80 1.24
N HIS A 423 29.32 6.74 0.87
CA HIS A 423 29.78 6.98 -0.50
C HIS A 423 29.36 5.86 -1.48
N ASP A 424 29.40 4.60 -1.06
CA ASP A 424 28.93 3.45 -1.85
C ASP A 424 27.46 3.59 -2.24
N ASN A 425 26.64 4.20 -1.37
CA ASN A 425 25.24 4.49 -1.64
C ASN A 425 25.02 5.80 -2.44
N LYS A 426 26.09 6.41 -2.96
CA LYS A 426 26.07 7.65 -3.77
C LYS A 426 25.57 8.87 -3.00
N PHE A 427 25.94 8.95 -1.72
CA PHE A 427 25.70 10.11 -0.86
C PHE A 427 27.03 10.74 -0.42
N ILE A 428 26.98 12.04 -0.11
CA ILE A 428 28.04 12.80 0.54
C ILE A 428 27.49 13.33 1.86
N HIS A 429 28.23 13.18 2.97
CA HIS A 429 27.74 13.58 4.30
C HIS A 429 27.56 15.11 4.45
N ARG A 430 28.47 15.90 3.86
CA ARG A 430 28.53 17.38 3.89
C ARG A 430 28.74 18.05 5.26
N ASP A 431 28.42 17.39 6.36
CA ASP A 431 28.71 17.92 7.71
C ASP A 431 29.54 16.94 8.56
N PHE A 432 30.63 16.43 7.99
CA PHE A 432 31.42 15.40 8.64
C PHE A 432 32.47 16.00 9.58
N HIS A 433 32.27 15.86 10.88
CA HIS A 433 33.20 16.34 11.92
C HIS A 433 33.08 15.51 13.21
N SER A 434 34.00 15.70 14.15
CA SER A 434 34.04 14.92 15.41
C SER A 434 32.81 15.09 16.32
N GLY A 435 31.99 16.11 16.10
CA GLY A 435 30.74 16.33 16.85
C GLY A 435 29.60 15.45 16.35
N ASN A 436 29.64 15.03 15.08
CA ASN A 436 28.65 14.14 14.47
C ASN A 436 29.06 12.66 14.53
N ILE A 437 30.11 12.34 15.29
CA ILE A 437 30.57 10.97 15.53
C ILE A 437 30.21 10.60 16.96
N LEU A 438 29.21 9.75 17.12
CA LEU A 438 28.57 9.43 18.39
C LEU A 438 29.03 8.06 18.91
N LEU A 439 29.26 7.95 20.22
CA LEU A 439 29.59 6.69 20.88
C LEU A 439 28.33 5.98 21.36
N ASP A 440 27.87 5.02 20.56
CA ASP A 440 26.91 4.00 20.98
C ASP A 440 27.56 3.02 21.98
N VAL A 441 26.76 2.18 22.65
CA VAL A 441 27.15 1.29 23.77
C VAL A 441 28.49 0.58 23.52
N PHE A 442 28.75 0.13 22.28
CA PHE A 442 29.96 -0.60 21.91
C PHE A 442 30.78 0.04 20.77
N GLN A 443 30.26 1.04 20.07
CA GLN A 443 30.87 1.51 18.82
C GLN A 443 30.63 2.97 18.47
N TRP A 444 31.61 3.53 17.74
CA TRP A 444 31.51 4.86 17.14
C TRP A 444 30.71 4.75 15.86
N LYS A 445 29.73 5.65 15.73
CA LYS A 445 28.84 5.72 14.58
C LYS A 445 28.75 7.15 14.07
N ILE A 446 28.56 7.29 12.77
CA ILE A 446 28.30 8.57 12.12
C ILE A 446 26.82 8.88 12.29
N GLY A 447 26.50 10.08 12.78
CA GLY A 447 25.15 10.59 12.92
C GLY A 447 24.97 11.91 12.15
N ASP A 448 23.77 12.46 12.23
CA ASP A 448 23.36 13.71 11.59
C ASP A 448 23.57 13.77 10.07
N LEU A 449 22.64 13.12 9.35
CA LEU A 449 22.61 13.15 7.89
C LEU A 449 21.73 14.29 7.35
N GLY A 450 21.38 15.29 8.17
CA GLY A 450 20.47 16.38 7.79
C GLY A 450 20.94 17.18 6.58
N LEU A 451 22.25 17.34 6.41
CA LEU A 451 22.87 18.04 5.27
C LEU A 451 23.35 17.13 4.14
N SER A 452 23.23 15.81 4.30
CA SER A 452 23.75 14.86 3.32
C SER A 452 23.10 15.04 1.95
N GLN A 453 23.82 14.75 0.87
CA GLN A 453 23.29 14.98 -0.47
C GLN A 453 23.67 13.82 -1.40
N SER A 454 22.74 13.42 -2.26
CA SER A 454 23.02 12.43 -3.30
C SER A 454 23.84 13.05 -4.42
N GLU A 455 24.81 12.30 -4.94
CA GLU A 455 25.64 12.70 -6.09
C GLU A 455 24.79 13.10 -7.32
N ASN A 456 23.62 12.47 -7.51
CA ASN A 456 22.72 12.70 -8.64
C ASN A 456 21.73 13.87 -8.44
N SER A 457 21.90 14.68 -7.40
CA SER A 457 20.97 15.79 -7.15
C SER A 457 21.28 16.98 -8.06
N GLU A 458 20.31 17.38 -8.89
CA GLU A 458 20.41 18.52 -9.82
C GLU A 458 20.52 19.89 -9.12
N SER A 459 20.41 19.93 -7.79
CA SER A 459 20.56 21.18 -7.05
C SER A 459 22.04 21.59 -6.97
N SER A 460 22.43 22.54 -7.82
CA SER A 460 23.65 23.33 -7.69
C SER A 460 23.61 24.20 -6.43
N ASN A 461 23.64 23.59 -5.25
CA ASN A 461 23.75 24.33 -4.00
C ASN A 461 25.23 24.70 -3.80
N ASN A 462 25.63 25.84 -4.38
CA ASN A 462 26.92 26.51 -4.13
C ASN A 462 26.99 27.13 -2.71
N GLU A 463 26.18 26.64 -1.78
CA GLU A 463 26.18 27.09 -0.40
C GLU A 463 27.38 26.46 0.31
N ILE A 464 28.14 27.26 1.06
CA ILE A 464 29.18 26.75 1.94
C ILE A 464 28.51 25.94 3.04
N TYR A 465 28.93 24.69 3.22
CA TYR A 465 28.35 23.74 4.17
C TYR A 465 29.43 23.14 5.08
N GLY A 466 29.00 22.69 6.27
CA GLY A 466 29.88 22.07 7.26
C GLY A 466 30.47 23.07 8.26
N VAL A 467 31.26 22.55 9.19
CA VAL A 467 31.95 23.36 10.21
C VAL A 467 33.29 23.81 9.64
N ILE A 468 33.55 25.13 9.59
CA ILE A 468 34.70 25.76 8.88
C ILE A 468 36.03 24.97 8.93
N PRO A 469 36.53 24.50 10.10
CA PRO A 469 37.80 23.78 10.17
C PRO A 469 37.82 22.40 9.46
N TYR A 470 36.64 21.89 9.09
CA TYR A 470 36.43 20.59 8.44
C TYR A 470 36.03 20.74 6.96
N ILE A 471 35.84 21.96 6.46
CA ILE A 471 35.42 22.21 5.09
C ILE A 471 36.60 22.03 4.14
N ALA A 472 36.41 21.24 3.10
CA ALA A 472 37.42 21.03 2.08
C ALA A 472 37.60 22.30 1.19
N PRO A 473 38.83 22.65 0.76
CA PRO A 473 39.10 23.90 0.04
C PRO A 473 38.30 24.11 -1.24
N GLU A 474 37.94 23.03 -1.94
CA GLU A 474 37.11 23.06 -3.14
C GLU A 474 35.73 23.66 -2.90
N ILE A 475 35.15 23.49 -1.70
CA ILE A 475 33.81 24.02 -1.37
C ILE A 475 33.80 25.55 -1.34
N PHE A 476 34.93 26.17 -1.01
CA PHE A 476 35.07 27.63 -1.04
C PHE A 476 35.26 28.18 -2.46
N LYS A 477 35.60 27.33 -3.44
CA LYS A 477 35.91 27.73 -4.81
C LYS A 477 34.70 27.64 -5.75
N GLY A 478 33.56 27.10 -5.28
CA GLY A 478 32.40 26.77 -6.11
C GLY A 478 32.66 25.52 -6.93
#